data_AF-A0A453KKJ4-F1
#
_entry.id   AF-A0A453KKJ4-F1
#
_cell.length_a   1.000
_cell.length_b   1.000
_cell.length_c   1.000
_cell.angle_alpha   90.00
_cell.angle_beta   90.00
_cell.angle_gamma   90.00
#
_symmetry.space_group_name_H-M   'P 1'
#
loop_
_entity.id
_entity.type
_entity.pdbx_description
1 polymer ?
#
loop_
_entity_poly.entity_id
_entity_poly.type
_entity_poly.pdbx_seq_one_letter_code
_entity_poly.pdbx_strand_id
1 'polypeptide(L)'
;RAGGRPWRVIPRPVMETVLHNHALHPRVPQPLLLHGPRGVGKSTLLLNRLLPQWSEPPHYAAVVDFLHPSPSSPAHAPWSLLSDTPPSLPSLRLRLESALEELTRAAVLRGAVGSNDVLAALSRSHGLHTMLSRLAGPASRRGQGTNSVPVLWARAVLAATSSARGDDPTFRIGEGEATNCSMEERAYMQEAMAALRVAKEVLGMQEGWRKEAVREMNRTGRFSRPLANSATDWPCLLLDVLSGAAEEDFFQPKLVLNNVDALRKATCEDDTMVPAAVYHDSFIWRVIALGANEQCLPVIMSTSDGYYSSQAFVDFGFPNIFISRETFGWTPQEAKLHMVSEFFSEQEL
;
A
#
# COMPACT_ATOMS: atom_id res chain seq x y z
N ARG A 1 -0.07 -30.81 -0.22
CA ARG A 1 0.37 -31.26 -1.56
C ARG A 1 -0.81 -31.12 -2.51
N ALA A 2 -0.98 -29.95 -3.13
CA ALA A 2 -1.92 -29.77 -4.24
C ALA A 2 -1.31 -30.41 -5.50
N GLY A 3 -2.15 -31.03 -6.32
CA GLY A 3 -1.79 -32.04 -7.32
C GLY A 3 -0.83 -31.58 -8.43
N GLY A 4 -0.07 -32.56 -8.94
CA GLY A 4 0.98 -32.41 -9.96
C GLY A 4 0.47 -32.11 -11.37
N ARG A 5 -0.28 -31.02 -11.55
CA ARG A 5 -0.46 -30.42 -12.88
C ARG A 5 0.77 -29.57 -13.20
N PRO A 6 1.35 -29.70 -14.40
CA PRO A 6 2.46 -28.85 -14.82
C PRO A 6 1.95 -27.41 -14.98
N TRP A 7 2.73 -26.44 -14.48
CA TRP A 7 2.43 -25.02 -14.60
C TRP A 7 2.20 -24.62 -16.06
N ARG A 8 1.16 -23.83 -16.32
CA ARG A 8 0.86 -23.36 -17.68
C ARG A 8 1.81 -22.23 -18.06
N VAL A 9 2.45 -22.39 -19.22
CA VAL A 9 3.35 -21.37 -19.78
C VAL A 9 2.50 -20.31 -20.47
N ILE A 10 2.53 -19.07 -19.98
CA ILE A 10 2.01 -17.89 -20.68
C ILE A 10 3.17 -17.17 -21.36
N PRO A 11 3.04 -16.82 -22.66
CA PRO A 11 4.03 -16.01 -23.35
C PRO A 11 4.21 -14.65 -22.67
N ARG A 12 5.47 -14.24 -22.49
CA ARG A 12 5.83 -12.94 -21.91
C ARG A 12 5.07 -11.75 -22.53
N PRO A 13 4.94 -11.62 -23.87
CA PRO A 13 4.23 -10.47 -24.45
C PRO A 13 2.79 -10.35 -23.94
N VAL A 14 2.09 -11.48 -23.75
CA VAL A 14 0.73 -11.48 -23.21
C VAL A 14 0.70 -10.96 -21.77
N MET A 15 1.67 -11.38 -20.96
CA MET A 15 1.79 -10.92 -19.57
C MET A 15 2.11 -9.42 -19.50
N GLU A 16 3.07 -8.97 -20.31
CA GLU A 16 3.43 -7.56 -20.41
C GLU A 16 2.23 -6.72 -20.86
N THR A 17 1.49 -7.16 -21.88
CA THR A 17 0.26 -6.48 -22.32
C THR A 17 -0.80 -6.42 -21.22
N VAL A 18 -1.05 -7.50 -20.49
CA VAL A 18 -2.05 -7.49 -19.40
C VAL A 18 -1.65 -6.54 -18.27
N LEU A 19 -0.38 -6.60 -17.83
CA LEU A 19 0.14 -5.73 -16.78
C LEU A 19 0.16 -4.27 -17.22
N HIS A 20 0.58 -4.00 -18.46
CA HIS A 20 0.62 -2.66 -19.02
C HIS A 20 -0.79 -2.09 -19.12
N ASN A 21 -1.73 -2.82 -19.74
CA ASN A 21 -3.13 -2.38 -19.83
C ASN A 21 -3.74 -2.12 -18.46
N HIS A 22 -3.46 -2.96 -17.47
CA HIS A 22 -3.94 -2.73 -16.11
C HIS A 22 -3.37 -1.44 -15.49
N ALA A 23 -2.08 -1.19 -15.70
CA ALA A 23 -1.38 -0.03 -15.18
C ALA A 23 -1.75 1.29 -15.90
N LEU A 24 -2.24 1.23 -17.15
CA LEU A 24 -2.69 2.41 -17.91
C LEU A 24 -3.97 3.04 -17.37
N HIS A 25 -4.83 2.26 -16.70
CA HIS A 25 -6.07 2.80 -16.16
C HIS A 25 -5.77 3.53 -14.84
N PRO A 26 -6.29 4.76 -14.62
CA PRO A 26 -6.12 5.45 -13.33
C PRO A 26 -6.78 4.68 -12.18
N ARG A 27 -7.90 4.01 -12.47
CA ARG A 27 -8.65 3.18 -11.51
C ARG A 27 -9.05 1.87 -12.13
N VAL A 28 -9.04 0.82 -11.32
CA VAL A 28 -9.30 -0.55 -11.71
C VAL A 28 -10.24 -1.22 -10.71
N PRO A 29 -11.10 -2.15 -11.17
CA PRO A 29 -12.07 -2.82 -10.31
C PRO A 29 -11.46 -3.91 -9.41
N GLN A 30 -10.22 -4.31 -9.64
CA GLN A 30 -9.58 -5.38 -8.88
C GLN A 30 -8.05 -5.31 -8.96
N PRO A 31 -7.33 -5.73 -7.91
CA PRO A 31 -5.89 -5.89 -7.99
C PRO A 31 -5.50 -7.07 -8.89
N LEU A 32 -4.27 -7.06 -9.40
CA LEU A 32 -3.67 -8.20 -10.11
C LEU A 32 -2.73 -8.98 -9.21
N LEU A 33 -2.79 -10.31 -9.28
CA LEU A 33 -1.85 -11.20 -8.60
C LEU A 33 -1.02 -12.00 -9.60
N LEU A 34 0.29 -11.80 -9.53
CA LEU A 34 1.30 -12.49 -10.32
C LEU A 34 1.89 -13.64 -9.50
N HIS A 35 1.34 -14.84 -9.70
CA HIS A 35 1.69 -16.03 -8.92
C HIS A 35 2.43 -17.09 -9.74
N GLY A 36 3.57 -17.55 -9.23
CA GLY A 36 4.26 -18.74 -9.76
C GLY A 36 5.57 -19.06 -9.05
N PRO A 37 6.34 -20.07 -9.48
CA PRO A 37 7.50 -20.56 -8.74
C PRO A 37 8.57 -19.50 -8.45
N ARG A 38 9.45 -19.76 -7.46
CA ARG A 38 10.60 -18.89 -7.20
C ARG A 38 11.60 -18.99 -8.37
N GLY A 39 12.26 -17.87 -8.69
CA GLY A 39 13.31 -17.83 -9.73
C GLY A 39 12.84 -17.67 -11.18
N VAL A 40 11.52 -17.57 -11.43
CA VAL A 40 10.93 -17.44 -12.77
C VAL A 40 10.90 -16.00 -13.34
N GLY A 41 11.62 -15.06 -12.71
CA GLY A 41 11.76 -13.69 -13.22
C GLY A 41 10.60 -12.72 -12.92
N LYS A 42 9.70 -13.00 -11.97
CA LYS A 42 8.57 -12.09 -11.62
C LYS A 42 9.04 -10.69 -11.20
N SER A 43 9.98 -10.64 -10.26
CA SER A 43 10.55 -9.38 -9.79
C SER A 43 11.28 -8.65 -10.92
N THR A 44 12.00 -9.38 -11.78
CA THR A 44 12.70 -8.80 -12.93
C THR A 44 11.71 -8.15 -13.91
N LEU A 45 10.59 -8.83 -14.21
CA LEU A 45 9.54 -8.29 -15.06
C LEU A 45 8.93 -7.01 -14.47
N LEU A 46 8.52 -7.05 -13.19
CA LEU A 46 7.88 -5.91 -12.55
C LEU A 46 8.85 -4.74 -12.35
N LEU A 47 10.03 -5.01 -11.78
CA LEU A 47 10.93 -3.97 -11.28
C LEU A 47 11.92 -3.45 -12.32
N ASN A 48 12.43 -4.30 -13.21
CA ASN A 48 13.46 -3.89 -14.16
C ASN A 48 12.87 -3.51 -15.52
N ARG A 49 11.71 -4.08 -15.91
CA ARG A 49 11.10 -3.81 -17.21
C ARG A 49 9.93 -2.84 -17.16
N LEU A 50 8.97 -3.07 -16.26
CA LEU A 50 7.72 -2.30 -16.26
C LEU A 50 7.78 -1.06 -15.36
N LEU A 51 8.46 -1.14 -14.23
CA LEU A 51 8.56 -0.03 -13.28
C LEU A 51 9.12 1.27 -13.86
N PRO A 52 10.17 1.28 -14.71
CA PRO A 52 10.68 2.52 -15.29
C PRO A 52 9.57 3.32 -15.99
N GLN A 53 8.79 2.67 -16.84
CA GLN A 53 7.65 3.28 -17.55
C GLN A 53 6.54 3.73 -16.59
N TRP A 54 6.32 2.98 -15.50
CA TRP A 54 5.31 3.32 -14.50
C TRP A 54 5.72 4.42 -13.52
N SER A 55 6.97 4.89 -13.61
CA SER A 55 7.52 5.94 -12.75
C SER A 55 7.67 7.28 -13.50
N GLU A 56 7.38 7.30 -14.79
CA GLU A 56 7.42 8.51 -15.61
C GLU A 56 6.06 9.22 -15.63
N PRO A 57 6.01 10.56 -15.55
CA PRO A 57 4.77 11.32 -15.62
C PRO A 57 3.94 10.95 -16.88
N PRO A 58 2.61 10.76 -16.76
CA PRO A 58 1.74 11.05 -15.61
C PRO A 58 1.66 9.94 -14.55
N HIS A 59 2.45 8.87 -14.67
CA HIS A 59 2.42 7.72 -13.78
C HIS A 59 3.33 7.87 -12.56
N TYR A 60 2.90 7.35 -11.41
CA TYR A 60 3.68 7.30 -10.18
C TYR A 60 3.54 5.93 -9.55
N ALA A 61 4.65 5.21 -9.40
CA ALA A 61 4.64 3.87 -8.84
C ALA A 61 5.31 3.84 -7.46
N ALA A 62 4.59 3.35 -6.46
CA ALA A 62 5.18 2.90 -5.21
C ALA A 62 5.51 1.42 -5.31
N VAL A 63 6.71 1.04 -4.89
CA VAL A 63 7.15 -0.36 -4.86
C VAL A 63 7.52 -0.77 -3.47
N VAL A 64 6.92 -1.85 -3.02
CA VAL A 64 7.25 -2.50 -1.76
C VAL A 64 7.72 -3.92 -2.05
N ASP A 65 9.02 -4.17 -1.91
CA ASP A 65 9.52 -5.53 -1.83
C ASP A 65 9.59 -5.94 -0.36
N PHE A 66 8.80 -6.92 0.06
CA PHE A 66 8.78 -7.36 1.46
C PHE A 66 9.98 -8.25 1.85
N LEU A 67 10.73 -8.79 0.88
CA LEU A 67 11.93 -9.58 1.15
C LEU A 67 13.22 -8.74 1.05
N HIS A 68 13.25 -7.70 0.21
CA HIS A 68 14.43 -6.86 0.02
C HIS A 68 14.20 -5.42 0.54
N PRO A 69 15.00 -4.96 1.53
CA PRO A 69 14.77 -3.66 2.17
C PRO A 69 15.12 -2.41 1.34
N SER A 70 15.84 -2.52 0.22
CA SER A 70 16.22 -1.34 -0.58
C SER A 70 16.13 -1.61 -2.09
N PRO A 71 15.49 -0.72 -2.87
CA PRO A 71 15.52 -0.75 -4.34
C PRO A 71 16.89 -0.35 -4.93
N SER A 72 17.78 0.28 -4.15
CA SER A 72 19.09 0.77 -4.59
C SER A 72 20.27 -0.12 -4.17
N SER A 73 20.02 -1.28 -3.57
CA SER A 73 21.08 -2.26 -3.30
C SER A 73 21.56 -2.87 -4.62
N PRO A 74 22.88 -3.10 -4.80
CA PRO A 74 23.42 -3.57 -6.07
C PRO A 74 22.77 -4.90 -6.40
N ALA A 75 22.03 -4.94 -7.50
CA ALA A 75 21.44 -6.12 -8.12
C ALA A 75 20.95 -7.20 -7.15
N HIS A 76 19.64 -7.20 -6.86
CA HIS A 76 18.83 -8.40 -6.65
C HIS A 76 19.63 -9.59 -6.11
N ALA A 77 19.90 -9.62 -4.80
CA ALA A 77 20.50 -10.80 -4.19
C ALA A 77 19.71 -12.03 -4.67
N PRO A 78 20.38 -13.07 -5.22
CA PRO A 78 19.69 -14.29 -5.64
C PRO A 78 18.76 -14.75 -4.53
N TRP A 79 17.56 -15.19 -4.89
CA TRP A 79 16.58 -15.68 -3.90
C TRP A 79 17.16 -16.79 -2.98
N SER A 80 18.24 -17.45 -3.40
CA SER A 80 19.01 -18.44 -2.65
C SER A 80 19.91 -17.86 -1.56
N LEU A 81 20.15 -16.54 -1.55
CA LEU A 81 20.91 -15.82 -0.53
C LEU A 81 20.01 -15.10 0.49
N LEU A 82 18.69 -15.21 0.32
CA LEU A 82 17.74 -14.67 1.29
C LEU A 82 17.89 -15.41 2.61
N SER A 83 17.97 -14.65 3.70
CA SER A 83 18.02 -15.21 5.05
C SER A 83 16.77 -16.06 5.31
N ASP A 84 16.95 -17.23 5.91
CA ASP A 84 15.85 -18.09 6.36
C ASP A 84 15.07 -17.47 7.55
N THR A 85 15.55 -16.36 8.10
CA THR A 85 14.90 -15.68 9.22
C THR A 85 13.68 -14.91 8.73
N PRO A 86 12.46 -15.23 9.20
CA PRO A 86 11.27 -14.49 8.81
C PRO A 86 11.38 -13.02 9.26
N PRO A 87 11.02 -12.04 8.39
CA PRO A 87 11.04 -10.63 8.74
C PRO A 87 9.98 -10.31 9.81
N SER A 88 10.19 -9.24 10.58
CA SER A 88 9.20 -8.82 11.56
C SER A 88 8.04 -8.05 10.91
N LEU A 89 6.81 -8.33 11.34
CA LEU A 89 5.61 -7.67 10.86
C LEU A 89 5.67 -6.14 11.01
N PRO A 90 6.15 -5.57 12.13
CA PRO A 90 6.28 -4.11 12.26
C PRO A 90 7.17 -3.50 11.18
N SER A 91 8.29 -4.17 10.84
CA SER A 91 9.20 -3.70 9.80
C SER A 91 8.57 -3.72 8.40
N LEU A 92 7.81 -4.77 8.08
CA LEU A 92 7.12 -4.89 6.80
C LEU A 92 5.95 -3.90 6.69
N ARG A 93 5.20 -3.72 7.78
CA ARG A 93 4.13 -2.73 7.88
C ARG A 93 4.68 -1.33 7.66
N LEU A 94 5.75 -0.96 8.36
CA LEU A 94 6.40 0.33 8.19
C LEU A 94 6.84 0.56 6.74
N ARG A 95 7.42 -0.46 6.08
CA ARG A 95 7.83 -0.36 4.67
C ARG A 95 6.65 -0.09 3.73
N LEU A 96 5.51 -0.75 3.96
CA LEU A 96 4.28 -0.51 3.20
C LEU A 96 3.74 0.91 3.45
N GLU A 97 3.66 1.31 4.72
CA GLU A 97 3.16 2.62 5.12
C GLU A 97 4.04 3.74 4.54
N SER A 98 5.37 3.64 4.65
CA SER A 98 6.30 4.63 4.09
C SER A 98 6.18 4.77 2.58
N ALA A 99 6.08 3.66 1.84
CA ALA A 99 5.92 3.73 0.38
C ALA A 99 4.60 4.39 -0.05
N LEU A 100 3.50 4.13 0.68
CA LEU A 100 2.21 4.79 0.46
C LEU A 100 2.24 6.26 0.87
N GLU A 101 2.93 6.59 1.96
CA GLU A 101 3.13 7.97 2.42
C GLU A 101 3.93 8.79 1.40
N GLU A 102 5.01 8.23 0.85
CA GLU A 102 5.79 8.86 -0.23
C GLU A 102 4.95 9.10 -1.48
N LEU A 103 4.15 8.13 -1.90
CA LEU A 103 3.26 8.28 -3.06
C LEU A 103 2.17 9.33 -2.81
N THR A 104 1.61 9.37 -1.60
CA THR A 104 0.61 10.36 -1.20
C THR A 104 1.22 11.75 -1.09
N ARG A 105 2.45 11.86 -0.58
CA ARG A 105 3.23 13.09 -0.57
C ARG A 105 3.43 13.63 -1.99
N ALA A 106 3.80 12.77 -2.94
CA ALA A 106 3.92 13.14 -4.35
C ALA A 106 2.58 13.64 -4.94
N ALA A 107 1.45 13.01 -4.56
CA ALA A 107 0.12 13.46 -4.94
C ALA A 107 -0.20 14.87 -4.40
N VAL A 108 0.08 15.13 -3.12
CA VAL A 108 -0.12 16.44 -2.49
C VAL A 108 0.74 17.51 -3.16
N LEU A 109 2.03 17.23 -3.40
CA LEU A 109 2.95 18.18 -4.04
C LEU A 109 2.55 18.53 -5.49
N ARG A 110 1.70 17.71 -6.11
CA ARG A 110 1.11 17.96 -7.43
C ARG A 110 -0.26 18.63 -7.38
N GLY A 111 -0.82 18.84 -6.19
CA GLY A 111 -2.17 19.36 -6.00
C GLY A 111 -3.27 18.33 -6.27
N ALA A 112 -2.95 17.04 -6.40
CA ALA A 112 -3.92 15.99 -6.64
C ALA A 112 -4.69 15.56 -5.38
N VAL A 113 -4.12 15.82 -4.19
CA VAL A 113 -4.72 15.49 -2.89
C VAL A 113 -4.80 16.74 -2.03
N GLY A 114 -6.01 17.05 -1.55
CA GLY A 114 -6.29 18.13 -0.61
C GLY A 114 -6.73 17.65 0.78
N SER A 115 -6.87 18.61 1.69
CA SER A 115 -7.36 18.40 3.07
C SER A 115 -8.74 17.73 3.12
N ASN A 116 -9.64 18.09 2.20
CA ASN A 116 -10.99 17.54 2.13
C ASN A 116 -11.01 16.07 1.67
N ASP A 117 -10.11 15.66 0.79
CA ASP A 117 -10.02 14.26 0.32
C ASP A 117 -9.60 13.35 1.47
N VAL A 118 -8.64 13.81 2.29
CA VAL A 118 -8.21 13.12 3.50
C VAL A 118 -9.35 13.04 4.52
N LEU A 119 -10.10 14.12 4.73
CA LEU A 119 -11.26 14.10 5.62
C LEU A 119 -12.36 13.15 5.12
N ALA A 120 -12.63 13.12 3.81
CA ALA A 120 -13.63 12.25 3.21
C ALA A 120 -13.27 10.78 3.43
N ALA A 121 -12.01 10.40 3.17
CA ALA A 121 -11.52 9.05 3.43
C ALA A 121 -11.57 8.70 4.93
N LEU A 122 -11.14 9.63 5.79
CA LEU A 122 -11.12 9.44 7.25
C LEU A 122 -12.53 9.34 7.85
N SER A 123 -13.54 9.99 7.25
CA SER A 123 -14.93 10.04 7.74
C SER A 123 -15.61 8.68 7.84
N ARG A 124 -15.06 7.66 7.16
CA ARG A 124 -15.49 6.26 7.29
C ARG A 124 -15.10 5.61 8.62
N SER A 125 -14.21 6.25 9.39
CA SER A 125 -13.78 5.76 10.71
C SER A 125 -14.70 6.23 11.84
N HIS A 126 -14.82 5.41 12.89
CA HIS A 126 -15.69 5.72 14.02
C HIS A 126 -15.01 6.59 15.07
N GLY A 127 -15.79 7.37 15.82
CA GLY A 127 -15.31 8.11 16.99
C GLY A 127 -14.54 9.41 16.68
N LEU A 128 -14.59 9.89 15.44
CA LEU A 128 -13.84 11.06 14.95
C LEU A 128 -14.01 12.31 15.81
N HIS A 129 -15.24 12.61 16.21
CA HIS A 129 -15.53 13.80 17.02
C HIS A 129 -14.66 13.86 18.30
N THR A 130 -14.54 12.76 19.03
CA THR A 130 -13.78 12.69 20.28
C THR A 130 -12.27 12.87 20.05
N MET A 131 -11.74 12.30 18.97
CA MET A 131 -10.30 12.39 18.65
C MET A 131 -9.94 13.76 18.10
N LEU A 132 -10.72 14.28 17.17
CA LEU A 132 -10.52 15.63 16.63
C LEU A 132 -10.69 16.69 17.72
N SER A 133 -11.61 16.52 18.66
CA SER A 133 -11.73 17.40 19.84
C SER A 133 -10.48 17.39 20.73
N ARG A 134 -9.76 16.26 20.79
CA ARG A 134 -8.49 16.18 21.53
C ARG A 134 -7.35 16.89 20.78
N LEU A 135 -7.31 16.74 19.44
CA LEU A 135 -6.28 17.31 18.58
C LEU A 135 -6.45 18.82 18.33
N ALA A 136 -7.68 19.29 18.19
CA ALA A 136 -8.04 20.71 18.05
C ALA A 136 -7.71 21.58 19.30
N GLY A 137 -7.18 20.98 20.37
CA GLY A 137 -6.66 21.68 21.54
C GLY A 137 -7.68 22.03 22.63
N PRO A 138 -7.21 22.61 23.75
CA PRO A 138 -8.02 22.85 24.94
C PRO A 138 -9.12 23.91 24.74
N ALA A 139 -8.98 24.82 23.76
CA ALA A 139 -10.02 25.79 23.41
C ALA A 139 -11.29 25.09 22.87
N SER A 140 -11.13 23.99 22.13
CA SER A 140 -12.25 23.20 21.61
C SER A 140 -12.98 22.42 22.72
N ARG A 141 -12.29 22.10 23.83
CA ARG A 141 -12.87 21.39 24.98
C ARG A 141 -13.82 22.23 25.82
N ARG A 142 -13.73 23.57 25.74
CA ARG A 142 -14.62 24.50 26.49
C ARG A 142 -16.00 24.68 25.85
N GLY A 143 -16.16 24.35 24.56
CA GLY A 143 -17.44 24.43 23.81
C GLY A 143 -18.00 23.05 23.48
N GLN A 144 -18.12 22.19 24.50
CA GLN A 144 -18.13 20.73 24.40
C GLN A 144 -19.39 20.07 23.79
N GLY A 145 -20.22 20.78 23.02
CA GLY A 145 -21.51 20.25 22.56
C GLY A 145 -21.99 20.57 21.14
N THR A 146 -21.33 21.46 20.38
CA THR A 146 -21.93 21.98 19.12
C THR A 146 -21.02 22.02 17.89
N ASN A 147 -19.73 21.65 18.01
CA ASN A 147 -18.83 21.73 16.85
C ASN A 147 -19.03 20.52 15.93
N SER A 148 -19.34 20.78 14.66
CA SER A 148 -19.42 19.73 13.64
C SER A 148 -18.04 19.14 13.34
N VAL A 149 -18.01 17.92 12.78
CA VAL A 149 -16.76 17.23 12.40
C VAL A 149 -15.87 18.09 11.47
N PRO A 150 -16.39 18.78 10.43
CA PRO A 150 -15.58 19.67 9.60
C PRO A 150 -14.94 20.84 10.37
N VAL A 151 -15.65 21.40 11.35
CA VAL A 151 -15.11 22.50 12.19
C VAL A 151 -14.00 21.99 13.10
N LEU A 152 -14.17 20.81 13.69
CA LEU A 152 -13.13 20.16 14.50
C LEU A 152 -11.92 19.76 13.65
N TRP A 153 -12.15 19.30 12.41
CA TRP A 153 -11.12 18.99 11.44
C TRP A 153 -10.28 20.22 11.10
N ALA A 154 -10.90 21.30 10.64
CA ALA A 154 -10.20 22.53 10.30
C ALA A 154 -9.35 23.06 11.47
N ARG A 155 -9.89 23.02 12.69
CA ARG A 155 -9.12 23.40 13.90
C ARG A 155 -7.96 22.46 14.19
N ALA A 156 -8.13 21.16 14.02
CA ALA A 156 -7.06 20.18 14.22
C ALA A 156 -5.94 20.34 13.18
N VAL A 157 -6.29 20.57 11.90
CA VAL A 157 -5.34 20.83 10.81
C VAL A 157 -4.59 22.13 11.06
N LEU A 158 -5.28 23.22 11.42
CA LEU A 158 -4.63 24.50 11.79
C LEU A 158 -3.72 24.36 13.03
N ALA A 159 -4.10 23.54 13.99
CA ALA A 159 -3.24 23.24 15.13
C ALA A 159 -2.00 22.44 14.71
N ALA A 160 -2.13 21.52 13.75
CA ALA A 160 -1.01 20.72 13.25
C ALA A 160 -0.04 21.53 12.37
N THR A 161 -0.52 22.51 11.59
CA THR A 161 0.35 23.40 10.79
C THR A 161 1.16 24.35 11.66
N SER A 162 0.58 24.82 12.77
CA SER A 162 1.23 25.76 13.69
C SER A 162 2.10 25.09 14.76
N SER A 163 1.92 23.78 15.00
CA SER A 163 2.60 23.09 16.07
C SER A 163 3.91 22.45 15.60
N ALA A 164 5.00 22.80 16.28
CA ALA A 164 6.25 22.02 16.28
C ALA A 164 6.11 20.67 17.02
N ARG A 165 4.91 20.29 17.49
CA ARG A 165 4.66 18.91 17.97
C ARG A 165 5.05 17.98 16.85
N GLY A 166 5.79 16.91 17.12
CA GLY A 166 6.10 15.83 16.17
C GLY A 166 6.90 16.29 14.95
N ASP A 167 8.22 16.19 15.05
CA ASP A 167 9.16 16.15 13.91
C ASP A 167 8.93 14.87 13.09
N ASP A 168 7.76 14.69 12.47
CA ASP A 168 7.64 13.73 11.36
C ASP A 168 8.02 14.47 10.08
N PRO A 169 9.24 14.29 9.54
CA PRO A 169 9.68 14.97 8.31
C PRO A 169 8.82 14.56 7.11
N THR A 170 8.14 13.41 7.16
CA THR A 170 7.33 12.85 6.08
C THR A 170 6.21 13.79 5.62
N PHE A 171 5.66 14.59 6.54
CA PHE A 171 4.57 15.53 6.28
C PHE A 171 5.01 17.00 6.29
N ARG A 172 6.29 17.27 6.01
CA ARG A 172 6.81 18.64 5.83
C ARG A 172 7.29 18.86 4.41
N ILE A 173 6.89 19.95 3.79
CA ILE A 173 7.45 20.35 2.48
C ILE A 173 8.90 20.79 2.70
N GLY A 174 9.85 20.13 2.05
CA GLY A 174 11.27 20.40 2.18
C GLY A 174 11.70 21.73 1.55
N GLU A 175 12.90 22.19 1.90
CA GLU A 175 13.55 23.30 1.18
C GLU A 175 13.88 22.86 -0.26
N GLY A 176 13.41 23.60 -1.25
CA GLY A 176 13.58 23.24 -2.67
C GLY A 176 12.46 22.36 -3.25
N GLU A 177 11.52 21.90 -2.44
CA GLU A 177 10.28 21.28 -2.93
C GLU A 177 9.19 22.34 -3.16
N ALA A 178 8.39 22.14 -4.22
CA ALA A 178 7.35 23.08 -4.63
C ALA A 178 7.91 24.51 -4.85
N THR A 179 9.02 24.63 -5.57
CA THR A 179 9.67 25.92 -5.90
C THR A 179 8.96 26.71 -6.99
N ASN A 180 8.18 26.02 -7.83
CA ASN A 180 7.48 26.59 -8.98
C ASN A 180 6.00 26.90 -8.70
N CYS A 181 5.55 26.84 -7.44
CA CYS A 181 4.15 27.10 -7.08
C CYS A 181 3.97 28.48 -6.45
N SER A 182 2.78 29.05 -6.61
CA SER A 182 2.34 30.26 -5.93
C SER A 182 2.29 30.06 -4.41
N MET A 183 2.26 31.18 -3.67
CA MET A 183 2.10 31.13 -2.20
C MET A 183 0.78 30.46 -1.78
N GLU A 184 -0.28 30.63 -2.58
CA GLU A 184 -1.58 30.04 -2.29
C GLU A 184 -1.57 28.52 -2.50
N GLU A 185 -1.02 28.03 -3.61
CA GLU A 185 -0.83 26.60 -3.86
C GLU A 185 0.04 25.95 -2.77
N ARG A 186 1.12 26.63 -2.36
CA ARG A 186 1.97 26.16 -1.26
C ARG A 186 1.19 26.05 0.05
N ALA A 187 0.28 27.00 0.33
CA ALA A 187 -0.55 26.95 1.52
C ALA A 187 -1.53 25.76 1.49
N TYR A 188 -2.17 25.48 0.34
CA TYR A 188 -3.02 24.29 0.19
C TYR A 188 -2.24 22.99 0.35
N MET A 189 -1.03 22.90 -0.21
CA MET A 189 -0.16 21.73 -0.03
C MET A 189 0.22 21.54 1.45
N GLN A 190 0.55 22.63 2.16
CA GLN A 190 0.86 22.57 3.60
C GLN A 190 -0.35 22.13 4.42
N GLU A 191 -1.55 22.60 4.07
CA GLU A 191 -2.79 22.17 4.71
C GLU A 191 -3.03 20.67 4.49
N ALA A 192 -2.85 20.18 3.26
CA ALA A 192 -3.02 18.75 2.93
C ALA A 192 -2.00 17.86 3.66
N MET A 193 -0.74 18.29 3.77
CA MET A 193 0.27 17.57 4.57
C MET A 193 -0.12 17.50 6.06
N ALA A 194 -0.59 18.62 6.61
CA ALA A 194 -1.07 18.65 8.00
C ALA A 194 -2.33 17.79 8.20
N ALA A 195 -3.22 17.74 7.21
CA ALA A 195 -4.38 16.84 7.19
C ALA A 195 -3.97 15.37 7.25
N LEU A 196 -3.02 14.92 6.41
CA LEU A 196 -2.50 13.55 6.44
C LEU A 196 -1.93 13.20 7.82
N ARG A 197 -1.18 14.13 8.39
CA ARG A 197 -0.62 13.97 9.73
C ARG A 197 -1.71 13.84 10.81
N VAL A 198 -2.73 14.71 10.79
CA VAL A 198 -3.87 14.62 11.71
C VAL A 198 -4.59 13.28 11.55
N ALA A 199 -4.79 12.81 10.32
CA ALA A 199 -5.40 11.50 10.05
C ALA A 199 -4.57 10.34 10.64
N LYS A 200 -3.24 10.36 10.45
CA LYS A 200 -2.32 9.37 11.03
C LYS A 200 -2.37 9.40 12.56
N GLU A 201 -2.38 10.57 13.18
CA GLU A 201 -2.51 10.72 14.64
C GLU A 201 -3.86 10.20 15.15
N VAL A 202 -4.98 10.51 14.45
CA VAL A 202 -6.31 9.99 14.79
C VAL A 202 -6.32 8.47 14.77
N LEU A 203 -5.84 7.85 13.69
CA LEU A 203 -5.83 6.39 13.57
C LEU A 203 -4.86 5.73 14.57
N GLY A 204 -3.72 6.34 14.86
CA GLY A 204 -2.79 5.90 15.90
C GLY A 204 -3.42 5.92 17.30
N MET A 205 -4.26 6.92 17.62
CA MET A 205 -5.04 6.91 18.86
C MET A 205 -6.04 5.75 18.90
N GLN A 206 -6.74 5.49 17.79
CA GLN A 206 -7.68 4.37 17.71
C GLN A 206 -6.98 3.02 17.89
N GLU A 207 -5.85 2.83 17.22
CA GLU A 207 -5.03 1.63 17.35
C GLU A 207 -4.56 1.45 18.80
N GLY A 208 -4.10 2.52 19.44
CA GLY A 208 -3.71 2.53 20.85
C GLY A 208 -4.84 2.07 21.79
N TRP A 209 -6.08 2.48 21.55
CA TRP A 209 -7.24 2.04 22.36
C TRP A 209 -7.62 0.58 22.15
N ARG A 210 -7.24 -0.02 21.01
CA ARG A 210 -7.57 -1.41 20.65
C ARG A 210 -6.54 -2.43 21.13
N LYS A 211 -5.35 -2.00 21.58
CA LYS A 211 -4.25 -2.89 21.99
C LYS A 211 -4.66 -3.96 23.01
N GLU A 212 -5.46 -3.61 24.02
CA GLU A 212 -5.90 -4.60 25.02
C GLU A 212 -6.88 -5.61 24.44
N ALA A 213 -7.79 -5.17 23.57
CA ALA A 213 -8.73 -6.04 22.90
C ALA A 213 -8.01 -7.00 21.93
N VAL A 214 -6.95 -6.53 21.26
CA VAL A 214 -6.08 -7.37 20.43
C VAL A 214 -5.33 -8.39 21.27
N ARG A 215 -4.80 -7.99 22.43
CA ARG A 215 -4.13 -8.92 23.36
C ARG A 215 -5.07 -10.04 23.83
N GLU A 216 -6.29 -9.69 24.22
CA GLU A 216 -7.30 -10.68 24.63
C GLU A 216 -7.72 -11.59 23.46
N MET A 217 -7.86 -11.01 22.26
CA MET A 217 -8.14 -11.76 21.03
C MET A 217 -7.04 -12.81 20.75
N ASN A 218 -5.77 -12.40 20.84
CA ASN A 218 -4.62 -13.28 20.65
C ASN A 218 -4.55 -14.38 21.70
N ARG A 219 -4.79 -14.04 22.98
CA ARG A 219 -4.78 -14.99 24.09
C ARG A 219 -5.88 -16.05 23.98
N THR A 220 -7.08 -15.64 23.54
CA THR A 220 -8.24 -16.52 23.44
C THR A 220 -8.35 -17.26 22.10
N GLY A 221 -7.55 -16.86 21.10
CA GLY A 221 -7.63 -17.40 19.74
C GLY A 221 -8.92 -17.06 19.01
N ARG A 222 -9.72 -16.10 19.52
CA ARG A 222 -10.97 -15.67 18.89
C ARG A 222 -10.67 -14.74 17.72
N PHE A 223 -11.48 -14.79 16.67
CA PHE A 223 -11.35 -13.84 15.55
C PHE A 223 -12.30 -12.65 15.73
N SER A 224 -11.79 -11.44 15.46
CA SER A 224 -12.57 -10.21 15.44
C SER A 224 -12.24 -9.40 14.18
N ARG A 225 -13.20 -9.33 13.26
CA ARG A 225 -13.05 -8.56 12.01
C ARG A 225 -12.77 -7.07 12.23
N PRO A 226 -13.44 -6.36 13.17
CA PRO A 226 -13.11 -4.96 13.44
C PRO A 226 -11.67 -4.76 13.93
N LEU A 227 -11.15 -5.67 14.77
CA LEU A 227 -9.76 -5.60 15.24
C LEU A 227 -8.77 -5.91 14.13
N ALA A 228 -9.05 -6.92 13.29
CA ALA A 228 -8.25 -7.23 12.11
C ALA A 228 -8.18 -6.04 11.14
N ASN A 229 -9.34 -5.47 10.80
CA ASN A 229 -9.43 -4.28 9.94
C ASN A 229 -8.63 -3.13 10.53
N SER A 230 -8.75 -2.88 11.84
CA SER A 230 -8.09 -1.73 12.46
C SER A 230 -6.57 -1.71 12.32
N ALA A 231 -5.93 -2.87 12.25
CA ALA A 231 -4.48 -2.97 12.06
C ALA A 231 -4.01 -2.46 10.69
N THR A 232 -4.94 -2.30 9.74
CA THR A 232 -4.69 -1.90 8.36
C THR A 232 -5.33 -0.56 8.00
N ASP A 233 -5.85 0.18 8.99
CA ASP A 233 -6.60 1.42 8.74
C ASP A 233 -5.77 2.49 8.03
N TRP A 234 -4.51 2.68 8.42
CA TRP A 234 -3.65 3.67 7.80
C TRP A 234 -3.30 3.38 6.34
N PRO A 235 -2.71 2.21 5.98
CA PRO A 235 -2.43 1.91 4.58
C PRO A 235 -3.70 1.88 3.71
N CYS A 236 -4.84 1.42 4.25
CA CYS A 236 -6.11 1.44 3.51
C CYS A 236 -6.68 2.86 3.33
N LEU A 237 -6.48 3.78 4.27
CA LEU A 237 -6.86 5.19 4.11
C LEU A 237 -6.03 5.84 3.01
N LEU A 238 -4.72 5.60 2.97
CA LEU A 238 -3.86 6.14 1.91
C LEU A 238 -4.23 5.61 0.53
N LEU A 239 -4.52 4.30 0.42
CA LEU A 239 -5.01 3.70 -0.83
C LEU A 239 -6.31 4.35 -1.32
N ASP A 240 -7.23 4.63 -0.41
CA ASP A 240 -8.51 5.26 -0.69
C ASP A 240 -8.33 6.71 -1.17
N VAL A 241 -7.52 7.52 -0.47
CA VAL A 241 -7.15 8.88 -0.89
C VAL A 241 -6.46 8.89 -2.27
N LEU A 242 -5.46 8.04 -2.48
CA LEU A 242 -4.73 7.94 -3.74
C LEU A 242 -5.64 7.47 -4.89
N SER A 243 -6.56 6.55 -4.63
CA SER A 243 -7.52 6.08 -5.63
C SER A 243 -8.50 7.20 -6.01
N GLY A 244 -8.95 7.99 -5.03
CA GLY A 244 -9.79 9.17 -5.25
C GLY A 244 -9.09 10.28 -6.04
N ALA A 245 -7.77 10.42 -5.86
CA ALA A 245 -6.93 11.38 -6.57
C ALA A 245 -6.47 10.92 -7.95
N ALA A 246 -6.71 9.65 -8.32
CA ALA A 246 -6.29 9.12 -9.60
C ALA A 246 -7.11 9.74 -10.75
N GLU A 247 -6.42 10.38 -11.69
CA GLU A 247 -6.98 11.11 -12.84
C GLU A 247 -6.13 10.88 -14.11
N GLU A 248 -6.79 10.73 -15.26
CA GLU A 248 -6.13 10.56 -16.55
C GLU A 248 -5.23 11.77 -16.88
N ASP A 249 -4.07 11.52 -17.48
CA ASP A 249 -3.09 12.55 -17.88
C ASP A 249 -2.56 13.52 -16.79
N PHE A 250 -2.96 13.34 -15.52
CA PHE A 250 -2.56 14.22 -14.42
C PHE A 250 -1.79 13.48 -13.31
N PHE A 251 -2.44 12.52 -12.65
CA PHE A 251 -1.86 11.74 -11.57
C PHE A 251 -2.38 10.31 -11.60
N GLN A 252 -1.53 9.37 -12.01
CA GLN A 252 -1.90 7.97 -12.16
C GLN A 252 -1.07 7.06 -11.23
N PRO A 253 -1.47 6.94 -9.95
CA PRO A 253 -0.74 6.18 -8.94
C PRO A 253 -0.84 4.67 -9.20
N LYS A 254 0.21 3.94 -8.85
CA LYS A 254 0.31 2.47 -8.93
C LYS A 254 0.99 1.94 -7.68
N LEU A 255 0.57 0.78 -7.20
CA LEU A 255 1.21 0.09 -6.10
C LEU A 255 1.67 -1.30 -6.53
N VAL A 256 2.97 -1.57 -6.40
CA VAL A 256 3.56 -2.88 -6.65
C VAL A 256 3.98 -3.50 -5.33
N LEU A 257 3.39 -4.65 -4.99
CA LEU A 257 3.66 -5.41 -3.77
C LEU A 257 4.40 -6.71 -4.13
N ASN A 258 5.72 -6.68 -4.06
CA ASN A 258 6.54 -7.84 -4.37
C ASN A 258 6.73 -8.74 -3.13
N ASN A 259 6.62 -10.05 -3.34
CA ASN A 259 6.73 -11.07 -2.30
C ASN A 259 5.71 -10.92 -1.17
N VAL A 260 4.44 -10.69 -1.53
CA VAL A 260 3.37 -10.41 -0.57
C VAL A 260 3.14 -11.52 0.46
N ASP A 261 3.54 -12.77 0.16
CA ASP A 261 3.49 -13.86 1.13
C ASP A 261 4.43 -13.69 2.34
N ALA A 262 5.43 -12.81 2.25
CA ALA A 262 6.28 -12.49 3.39
C ALA A 262 5.50 -11.82 4.53
N LEU A 263 4.50 -11.00 4.23
CA LEU A 263 3.61 -10.41 5.24
C LEU A 263 2.87 -11.49 6.03
N ARG A 264 2.38 -12.54 5.36
CA ARG A 264 1.65 -13.64 6.00
C ARG A 264 2.53 -14.49 6.92
N LYS A 265 3.83 -14.58 6.60
CA LYS A 265 4.84 -15.39 7.30
C LYS A 265 5.67 -14.61 8.32
N ALA A 266 5.41 -13.32 8.47
CA ALA A 266 6.18 -12.45 9.33
C ALA A 266 6.04 -12.82 10.82
N THR A 267 7.07 -12.52 11.60
CA THR A 267 7.04 -12.68 13.06
C THR A 267 6.38 -11.48 13.72
N CYS A 268 5.59 -11.73 14.77
CA CYS A 268 5.05 -10.67 15.62
C CYS A 268 5.95 -10.54 16.85
N GLU A 269 6.32 -9.30 17.20
CA GLU A 269 7.22 -9.02 18.33
C GLU A 269 6.47 -8.92 19.66
N ASP A 270 5.18 -8.59 19.63
CA ASP A 270 4.33 -8.46 20.82
C ASP A 270 2.90 -8.98 20.60
N ASP A 271 2.21 -9.30 21.70
CA ASP A 271 0.82 -9.76 21.70
C ASP A 271 -0.21 -8.62 21.50
N THR A 272 0.24 -7.37 21.32
CA THR A 272 -0.64 -6.21 21.12
C THR A 272 -0.94 -5.92 19.66
N MET A 273 -0.27 -6.62 18.74
CA MET A 273 -0.55 -6.60 17.31
C MET A 273 -1.37 -7.81 16.89
N VAL A 274 -2.16 -7.64 15.83
CA VAL A 274 -2.86 -8.78 15.23
C VAL A 274 -1.83 -9.73 14.61
N PRO A 275 -2.08 -11.05 14.57
CA PRO A 275 -1.16 -12.00 13.98
C PRO A 275 -0.87 -11.66 12.52
N ALA A 276 0.35 -11.94 12.05
CA ALA A 276 0.81 -11.60 10.69
C ALA A 276 -0.12 -12.09 9.58
N ALA A 277 -0.65 -13.31 9.71
CA ALA A 277 -1.65 -13.84 8.78
C ALA A 277 -2.95 -13.04 8.78
N VAL A 278 -3.44 -12.63 9.96
CA VAL A 278 -4.65 -11.80 10.10
C VAL A 278 -4.43 -10.40 9.53
N TYR A 279 -3.27 -9.78 9.76
CA TYR A 279 -2.90 -8.50 9.15
C TYR A 279 -2.90 -8.60 7.62
N HIS A 280 -2.20 -9.61 7.09
CA HIS A 280 -2.11 -9.88 5.67
C HIS A 280 -3.50 -10.08 5.05
N ASP A 281 -4.30 -10.99 5.59
CA ASP A 281 -5.61 -11.33 5.03
C ASP A 281 -6.56 -10.13 5.10
N SER A 282 -6.53 -9.38 6.21
CA SER A 282 -7.28 -8.13 6.34
C SER A 282 -6.87 -7.10 5.29
N PHE A 283 -5.57 -6.88 5.09
CA PHE A 283 -5.07 -5.92 4.12
C PHE A 283 -5.50 -6.29 2.69
N ILE A 284 -5.23 -7.53 2.27
CA ILE A 284 -5.60 -8.02 0.94
C ILE A 284 -7.10 -7.92 0.71
N TRP A 285 -7.91 -8.36 1.68
CA TRP A 285 -9.37 -8.26 1.60
C TRP A 285 -9.83 -6.81 1.43
N ARG A 286 -9.24 -5.86 2.16
CA ARG A 286 -9.63 -4.45 2.08
C ARG A 286 -9.22 -3.80 0.76
N VAL A 287 -8.06 -4.15 0.20
CA VAL A 287 -7.65 -3.70 -1.15
C VAL A 287 -8.63 -4.22 -2.21
N ILE A 288 -8.99 -5.49 -2.11
CA ILE A 288 -10.01 -6.14 -2.96
C ILE A 288 -11.35 -5.41 -2.85
N ALA A 289 -11.82 -5.18 -1.62
CA ALA A 289 -13.09 -4.53 -1.38
C ALA A 289 -13.10 -3.08 -1.89
N LEU A 290 -11.98 -2.35 -1.79
CA LEU A 290 -11.86 -1.02 -2.35
C LEU A 290 -11.99 -1.05 -3.89
N GLY A 291 -11.27 -1.95 -4.56
CA GLY A 291 -11.36 -2.13 -6.01
C GLY A 291 -12.77 -2.48 -6.47
N ALA A 292 -13.40 -3.47 -5.82
CA ALA A 292 -14.70 -3.99 -6.24
C ALA A 292 -15.85 -2.99 -6.01
N ASN A 293 -15.76 -2.15 -4.98
CA ASN A 293 -16.84 -1.21 -4.64
C ASN A 293 -16.65 0.19 -5.21
N GLU A 294 -15.41 0.70 -5.24
CA GLU A 294 -15.11 2.12 -5.52
C GLU A 294 -14.15 2.32 -6.70
N GLN A 295 -13.59 1.23 -7.25
CA GLN A 295 -12.44 1.22 -8.18
C GLN A 295 -11.19 1.86 -7.57
N CYS A 296 -10.17 1.04 -7.31
CA CYS A 296 -8.93 1.50 -6.69
C CYS A 296 -7.84 1.79 -7.72
N LEU A 297 -6.78 2.49 -7.32
CA LEU A 297 -5.56 2.59 -8.13
C LEU A 297 -5.01 1.19 -8.47
N PRO A 298 -4.32 1.00 -9.62
CA PRO A 298 -3.70 -0.27 -9.98
C PRO A 298 -2.80 -0.85 -8.87
N VAL A 299 -3.21 -1.98 -8.28
CA VAL A 299 -2.41 -2.73 -7.30
C VAL A 299 -1.96 -4.06 -7.90
N ILE A 300 -0.65 -4.26 -8.01
CA ILE A 300 -0.04 -5.44 -8.61
C ILE A 300 0.76 -6.18 -7.53
N MET A 301 0.32 -7.37 -7.18
CA MET A 301 0.94 -8.23 -6.18
C MET A 301 1.75 -9.35 -6.85
N SER A 302 2.87 -9.73 -6.26
CA SER A 302 3.67 -10.88 -6.70
C SER A 302 3.91 -11.83 -5.53
N THR A 303 3.76 -13.13 -5.77
CA THR A 303 3.99 -14.18 -4.77
C THR A 303 4.48 -15.48 -5.38
N SER A 304 5.24 -16.24 -4.59
CA SER A 304 5.61 -17.62 -4.93
C SER A 304 4.93 -18.67 -4.05
N ASP A 305 3.99 -18.27 -3.20
CA ASP A 305 3.41 -19.15 -2.20
C ASP A 305 2.18 -19.91 -2.71
N GLY A 306 2.09 -21.20 -2.39
CA GLY A 306 0.99 -22.08 -2.82
C GLY A 306 -0.36 -21.76 -2.19
N TYR A 307 -0.40 -20.99 -1.10
CA TYR A 307 -1.62 -20.42 -0.51
C TYR A 307 -2.46 -19.71 -1.57
N TYR A 308 -1.80 -18.92 -2.41
CA TYR A 308 -2.41 -18.12 -3.46
C TYR A 308 -2.87 -18.92 -4.68
N SER A 309 -2.47 -20.18 -4.82
CA SER A 309 -2.91 -21.05 -5.92
C SER A 309 -4.29 -21.67 -5.66
N SER A 310 -4.71 -21.81 -4.41
CA SER A 310 -5.87 -22.64 -4.04
C SER A 310 -6.69 -22.09 -2.88
N GLN A 311 -6.05 -21.82 -1.74
CA GLN A 311 -6.75 -21.47 -0.51
C GLN A 311 -7.22 -20.01 -0.48
N ALA A 312 -6.43 -19.09 -1.06
CA ALA A 312 -6.81 -17.67 -1.12
C ALA A 312 -8.14 -17.45 -1.85
N PHE A 313 -8.42 -18.22 -2.91
CA PHE A 313 -9.71 -18.16 -3.59
C PHE A 313 -10.89 -18.49 -2.67
N VAL A 314 -10.74 -19.52 -1.83
CA VAL A 314 -11.78 -19.92 -0.87
C VAL A 314 -11.93 -18.87 0.22
N ASP A 315 -10.81 -18.37 0.75
CA ASP A 315 -10.79 -17.43 1.87
C ASP A 315 -11.37 -16.06 1.51
N PHE A 316 -11.15 -15.61 0.27
CA PHE A 316 -11.59 -14.30 -0.19
C PHE A 316 -12.81 -14.36 -1.13
N GLY A 317 -13.28 -15.52 -1.58
CA GLY A 317 -14.55 -15.64 -2.31
C GLY A 317 -14.65 -14.90 -3.66
N PHE A 318 -13.54 -14.40 -4.23
CA PHE A 318 -13.51 -13.67 -5.49
C PHE A 318 -12.65 -14.38 -6.55
N PRO A 319 -13.25 -15.19 -7.44
CA PRO A 319 -12.51 -16.00 -8.41
C PRO A 319 -11.78 -15.19 -9.47
N ASN A 320 -12.24 -13.97 -9.71
CA ASN A 320 -11.73 -13.11 -10.78
C ASN A 320 -10.55 -12.23 -10.33
N ILE A 321 -10.38 -12.07 -9.02
CA ILE A 321 -9.31 -11.28 -8.40
C ILE A 321 -8.00 -12.06 -8.41
N PHE A 322 -8.09 -13.34 -8.04
CA PHE A 322 -7.03 -14.28 -8.29
C PHE A 322 -7.18 -14.68 -9.74
N ILE A 323 -6.41 -14.09 -10.66
CA ILE A 323 -6.23 -14.70 -11.98
C ILE A 323 -5.47 -16.01 -11.76
N SER A 324 -6.19 -17.04 -11.29
CA SER A 324 -5.69 -18.38 -11.07
C SER A 324 -6.15 -19.20 -12.25
N ARG A 325 -5.24 -19.38 -13.21
CA ARG A 325 -4.99 -20.71 -13.78
C ARG A 325 -3.49 -20.87 -13.98
N GLU A 326 -2.75 -21.04 -12.89
CA GLU A 326 -1.37 -21.60 -12.84
C GLU A 326 -0.35 -20.96 -13.80
N THR A 327 0.18 -19.76 -13.52
CA THR A 327 0.97 -19.05 -14.55
C THR A 327 2.27 -18.43 -14.07
N PHE A 328 3.35 -19.20 -14.22
CA PHE A 328 4.63 -18.69 -14.73
C PHE A 328 5.23 -19.66 -15.75
N GLY A 329 5.71 -19.08 -16.85
CA GLY A 329 6.14 -19.78 -18.05
C GLY A 329 7.65 -19.95 -18.21
N TRP A 330 8.31 -20.43 -17.16
CA TRP A 330 9.75 -20.63 -17.19
C TRP A 330 10.14 -21.75 -16.22
N THR A 331 10.83 -22.77 -16.71
CA THR A 331 11.72 -23.57 -15.88
C THR A 331 12.87 -22.68 -15.37
N PRO A 332 13.51 -23.00 -14.23
CA PRO A 332 14.72 -22.28 -13.80
C PRO A 332 15.82 -22.20 -14.87
N GLN A 333 15.85 -23.16 -15.80
CA GLN A 333 16.73 -23.20 -16.96
C GLN A 333 16.33 -22.16 -18.03
N GLU A 334 15.04 -22.05 -18.34
CA GLU A 334 14.51 -21.02 -19.26
C GLU A 334 14.69 -19.61 -18.67
N ALA A 335 14.47 -19.45 -17.37
CA ALA A 335 14.66 -18.16 -16.70
C ALA A 335 16.12 -17.67 -16.80
N LYS A 336 17.10 -18.59 -16.73
CA LYS A 336 18.51 -18.27 -16.92
C LYS A 336 18.82 -17.77 -18.33
N LEU A 337 18.21 -18.33 -19.37
CA LEU A 337 18.46 -17.94 -20.76
C LEU A 337 18.06 -16.49 -21.07
N HIS A 338 17.07 -15.94 -20.36
CA HIS A 338 16.59 -14.58 -20.59
C HIS A 338 17.04 -13.55 -19.53
N MET A 339 17.90 -13.97 -18.60
CA MET A 339 18.65 -13.06 -17.72
C MET A 339 20.07 -12.76 -18.25
N VAL A 340 20.44 -13.31 -19.41
CA VAL A 340 21.72 -13.04 -20.09
C VAL A 340 21.53 -11.85 -21.04
N SER A 341 22.22 -10.75 -20.76
CA SER A 341 22.24 -9.53 -21.58
C SER A 341 22.88 -9.71 -22.96
N GLU A 342 23.61 -10.82 -23.19
CA GLU A 342 24.38 -11.08 -24.42
C GLU A 342 23.52 -11.60 -25.59
N PHE A 343 22.27 -12.03 -25.36
CA PHE A 343 21.40 -12.57 -26.43
C PHE A 343 20.37 -11.57 -26.99
N PHE A 344 20.20 -10.40 -26.37
CA PHE A 344 19.30 -9.35 -26.85
C PHE A 344 20.01 -8.00 -26.69
N SER A 345 20.53 -7.46 -27.79
CA SER A 345 21.08 -6.10 -27.82
C SER A 345 19.95 -5.07 -27.79
N GLU A 346 20.24 -3.87 -27.28
CA GLU A 346 19.35 -2.70 -27.12
C GLU A 346 18.70 -2.19 -28.43
N GLN A 347 18.85 -2.88 -29.55
CA GLN A 347 18.38 -2.47 -30.87
C GLN A 347 17.08 -3.16 -31.35
N GLU A 348 16.45 -4.01 -30.54
CA GLU A 348 15.05 -4.42 -30.80
C GLU A 348 14.07 -3.60 -29.93
N LEU A 349 14.11 -2.28 -30.15
CA LEU A 349 13.08 -1.31 -29.73
C LEU A 349 12.05 -1.11 -30.83
#